data_AF-A0A9W8IK48-F1
#
_entry.id   AF-A0A9W8IK48-F1
#
_cell.length_a   1.000
_cell.length_b   1.000
_cell.length_c   1.000
_cell.angle_alpha   90.00
_cell.angle_beta   90.00
_cell.angle_gamma   90.00
#
_symmetry.space_group_name_H-M   'P 1'
#
loop_
_entity.id
_entity.type
_entity.pdbx_description
1 polymer ?
#
loop_
_entity_poly.entity_id
_entity_poly.type
_entity_poly.pdbx_seq_one_letter_code
_entity_poly.pdbx_strand_id
1 'polypeptide(L)'
;MTPTMFLSNWRWRLVTVAVHNASPGLPWRRQFSARRFSVLSARPKQLDPEVMMRTLPPKPEPPSNDDCCLSGCEFCVWDLYDEDMREYQKQAAVIRDAFETLNKPVPACIRPESLRDAVDPTMRAFLDMEREMAMRIQQEADKHSDSSEDSN
;
A
#
# COMPACT_ATOMS: atom_id res chain seq x y z
N MET A 1 5.22 -27.72 56.74
CA MET A 1 6.21 -26.63 56.84
C MET A 1 5.76 -25.51 55.91
N THR A 2 5.01 -24.54 56.44
CA THR A 2 4.78 -23.22 55.82
C THR A 2 6.09 -22.39 55.94
N PRO A 3 6.35 -21.28 55.21
CA PRO A 3 5.30 -20.33 54.77
C PRO A 3 5.53 -19.50 53.48
N THR A 4 4.39 -19.02 52.97
CA THR A 4 4.11 -17.65 52.51
C THR A 4 4.93 -17.01 51.38
N MET A 5 4.24 -16.95 50.24
CA MET A 5 4.14 -15.82 49.32
C MET A 5 4.66 -14.47 49.86
N PHE A 6 5.69 -13.95 49.21
CA PHE A 6 6.14 -12.56 49.36
C PHE A 6 5.20 -11.64 48.56
N LEU A 7 4.24 -11.05 49.28
CA LEU A 7 3.60 -9.80 48.90
C LEU A 7 4.55 -8.65 49.22
N SER A 8 4.94 -7.87 48.21
CA SER A 8 5.60 -6.57 48.36
C SER A 8 5.17 -5.74 47.15
N ASN A 9 3.99 -5.12 47.13
CA ASN A 9 3.61 -3.91 47.87
C ASN A 9 4.59 -2.75 47.67
N TRP A 10 4.65 -2.22 46.44
CA TRP A 10 5.27 -0.93 46.16
C TRP A 10 4.19 0.02 45.67
N ARG A 11 3.59 0.67 46.66
CA ARG A 11 2.45 1.57 46.56
C ARG A 11 2.94 2.92 47.12
N TRP A 12 2.83 3.95 46.27
CA TRP A 12 3.07 5.40 46.47
C TRP A 12 4.52 5.92 46.49
N ARG A 13 4.83 6.81 45.54
CA ARG A 13 4.79 8.25 45.84
C ARG A 13 4.74 9.09 44.56
N LEU A 14 3.53 9.49 44.22
CA LEU A 14 3.24 10.75 43.54
C LEU A 14 3.71 11.87 44.47
N VAL A 15 4.64 12.70 44.00
CA VAL A 15 4.92 14.00 44.62
C VAL A 15 4.33 15.04 43.67
N THR A 16 3.08 15.38 43.91
CA THR A 16 2.44 16.59 43.40
C THR A 16 2.97 17.77 44.21
N VAL A 17 3.85 18.57 43.61
CA VAL A 17 4.14 19.93 44.10
C VAL A 17 3.15 20.87 43.44
N ALA A 18 2.17 21.29 44.22
CA ALA A 18 1.40 22.50 43.96
C ALA A 18 1.23 23.19 45.31
N VAL A 19 1.68 24.45 45.41
CA VAL A 19 0.98 25.53 46.13
C VAL A 19 1.84 26.80 46.10
N HIS A 20 1.37 27.71 45.24
CA HIS A 20 1.16 29.13 45.48
C HIS A 20 2.36 30.01 45.88
N ASN A 21 2.82 30.81 44.92
CA ASN A 21 3.39 32.12 45.22
C ASN A 21 2.51 33.19 44.54
N ALA A 22 1.68 33.85 45.36
CA ALA A 22 0.84 34.96 44.96
C ALA A 22 1.66 36.26 45.10
N SER A 23 1.98 36.90 43.98
CA SER A 23 2.51 38.27 43.96
C SER A 23 1.38 39.26 43.71
N PRO A 24 1.14 40.23 44.60
CA PRO A 24 0.10 41.22 44.43
C PRO A 24 0.60 42.40 43.58
N GLY A 25 -0.25 42.84 42.65
CA GLY A 25 -0.20 44.17 42.06
C GLY A 25 0.62 44.27 40.78
N LEU A 26 -0.07 44.54 39.66
CA LEU A 26 0.28 45.60 38.70
C LEU A 26 -0.95 45.86 37.79
N PRO A 27 -1.30 47.12 37.51
CA PRO A 27 -2.60 47.51 36.99
C PRO A 27 -2.67 47.50 35.46
N TRP A 28 -3.90 47.31 34.99
CA TRP A 28 -4.45 47.57 33.66
C TRP A 28 -3.53 48.31 32.68
N ARG A 29 -2.91 47.55 31.77
CA ARG A 29 -2.64 48.06 30.42
C ARG A 29 -2.69 46.92 29.41
N ARG A 30 -3.73 46.99 28.57
CA ARG A 30 -3.81 46.35 27.26
C ARG A 30 -2.52 46.61 26.51
N GLN A 31 -1.78 45.56 26.18
CA GLN A 31 -0.96 45.53 24.98
C GLN A 31 -1.24 44.22 24.24
N PHE A 32 -2.21 44.35 23.35
CA PHE A 32 -2.29 43.72 22.02
C PHE A 32 -1.79 42.28 21.92
N SER A 33 -2.80 41.39 21.95
CA SER A 33 -2.86 40.13 21.23
C SER A 33 -1.60 39.27 21.35
N ALA A 34 -1.73 38.19 22.12
CA ALA A 34 -1.19 36.92 21.70
C ALA A 34 -1.55 36.72 20.21
N ARG A 35 -0.65 37.13 19.30
CA ARG A 35 -0.55 36.54 17.97
C ARG A 35 -0.08 35.12 18.23
N ARG A 36 -1.04 34.30 18.64
CA ARG A 36 -1.10 32.90 18.31
C ARG A 36 -1.12 32.89 16.79
N PHE A 37 0.07 33.05 16.20
CA PHE A 37 0.31 32.66 14.83
C PHE A 37 0.20 31.14 14.90
N SER A 38 -1.05 30.68 14.95
CA SER A 38 -1.40 29.39 14.42
C SER A 38 -0.92 29.50 12.99
N VAL A 39 0.30 29.02 12.75
CA VAL A 39 0.64 28.46 11.47
C VAL A 39 -0.49 27.48 11.23
N LEU A 40 -1.52 27.95 10.51
CA LEU A 40 -2.50 27.09 9.89
C LEU A 40 -1.63 26.14 9.12
N SER A 41 -1.52 24.93 9.67
CA SER A 41 -0.98 23.76 9.00
C SER A 41 -1.34 23.92 7.54
N ALA A 42 -0.35 24.27 6.72
CA ALA A 42 -0.49 24.22 5.30
C ALA A 42 -0.69 22.73 5.03
N ARG A 43 -1.95 22.30 5.04
CA ARG A 43 -2.31 20.95 4.68
C ARG A 43 -1.67 20.75 3.31
N PRO A 44 -0.75 19.77 3.15
CA PRO A 44 -0.24 19.47 1.83
C PRO A 44 -1.47 19.23 0.97
N LYS A 45 -1.59 20.00 -0.10
CA LYS A 45 -2.70 19.89 -1.05
C LYS A 45 -2.50 18.53 -1.72
N GLN A 46 -2.94 17.44 -1.08
CA GLN A 46 -3.10 16.18 -1.76
C GLN A 46 -4.09 16.48 -2.88
N LEU A 47 -3.58 16.53 -4.12
CA LEU A 47 -4.42 16.70 -5.28
C LEU A 47 -5.45 15.57 -5.24
N ASP A 48 -6.70 15.96 -5.34
CA ASP A 48 -7.83 15.08 -5.39
C ASP A 48 -7.67 14.11 -6.57
N PRO A 49 -7.80 12.79 -6.35
CA PRO A 49 -7.58 11.79 -7.39
C PRO A 49 -8.57 11.93 -8.56
N GLU A 50 -9.73 12.53 -8.31
CA GLU A 50 -10.72 12.88 -9.34
C GLU A 50 -10.21 13.94 -10.33
N VAL A 51 -9.41 14.90 -9.87
CA VAL A 51 -8.76 15.88 -10.76
C VAL A 51 -7.62 15.24 -11.54
N MET A 52 -6.83 14.38 -10.89
CA MET A 52 -5.77 13.63 -11.59
C MET A 52 -6.34 12.74 -12.71
N MET A 53 -7.51 12.14 -12.47
CA MET A 53 -8.23 11.32 -13.45
C MET A 53 -8.60 12.11 -14.72
N ARG A 54 -8.90 13.42 -14.59
CA ARG A 54 -9.22 14.29 -15.74
C ARG A 54 -7.98 14.66 -16.55
N THR A 55 -6.79 14.61 -15.94
CA THR A 55 -5.51 14.90 -16.61
C THR A 55 -4.85 13.65 -17.20
N LEU A 56 -5.33 12.46 -16.85
CA LEU A 56 -4.82 11.21 -17.41
C LEU A 56 -5.12 11.16 -18.93
N PRO A 57 -4.12 10.92 -19.79
CA PRO A 57 -4.37 10.74 -21.21
C PRO A 57 -5.26 9.52 -21.45
N PRO A 58 -5.97 9.46 -22.58
CA PRO A 58 -6.73 8.26 -22.95
C PRO A 58 -5.77 7.07 -23.07
N LYS A 59 -6.28 5.86 -22.77
CA LYS A 59 -5.53 4.62 -22.99
C LYS A 59 -5.18 4.53 -24.48
N PRO A 60 -3.91 4.34 -24.85
CA PRO A 60 -3.53 4.19 -26.25
C PRO A 60 -4.18 2.94 -26.84
N GLU A 61 -4.59 3.03 -28.10
CA GLU A 61 -5.18 1.93 -28.84
C GLU A 61 -4.08 1.07 -29.47
N PRO A 62 -4.22 -0.26 -29.49
CA PRO A 62 -3.25 -1.13 -30.14
C PRO A 62 -3.23 -0.86 -31.65
N PRO A 63 -2.04 -0.81 -32.29
CA PRO A 63 -1.94 -0.63 -33.73
C PRO A 63 -2.53 -1.83 -34.48
N SER A 64 -2.98 -1.60 -35.72
CA SER A 64 -3.43 -2.68 -36.59
C SER A 64 -2.25 -3.54 -37.03
N ASN A 65 -2.54 -4.80 -37.41
CA ASN A 65 -1.52 -5.65 -38.03
C ASN A 65 -1.01 -5.06 -39.35
N ASP A 66 -1.86 -4.31 -40.06
CA ASP A 66 -1.50 -3.65 -41.32
C ASP A 66 -0.52 -2.47 -41.13
N ASP A 67 -0.46 -1.90 -39.93
CA ASP A 67 0.47 -0.82 -39.59
C ASP A 67 1.89 -1.36 -39.34
N CYS A 68 2.02 -2.68 -39.16
CA CYS A 68 3.30 -3.35 -38.97
C CYS A 68 3.96 -3.62 -40.32
N CYS A 69 5.06 -2.92 -40.62
CA CYS A 69 5.77 -3.06 -41.90
C CYS A 69 6.47 -4.42 -42.10
N LEU A 70 6.59 -5.24 -41.05
CA LEU A 70 7.27 -6.56 -40.98
C LEU A 70 8.69 -6.63 -41.57
N SER A 71 9.30 -5.48 -41.86
CA SER A 71 10.56 -5.37 -42.61
C SER A 71 11.70 -4.80 -41.75
N GLY A 72 11.49 -4.66 -40.44
CA GLY A 72 12.47 -4.08 -39.52
C GLY A 72 12.63 -2.57 -39.69
N CYS A 73 11.52 -1.84 -39.61
CA CYS A 73 11.51 -0.37 -39.64
C CYS A 73 12.32 0.21 -38.45
N GLU A 74 12.99 1.36 -38.64
CA GLU A 74 13.81 2.02 -37.61
C GLU A 74 13.02 2.35 -36.34
N PHE A 75 11.74 2.72 -36.50
CA PHE A 75 10.78 2.88 -35.41
C PHE A 75 9.66 1.85 -35.60
N CYS A 76 9.58 0.88 -34.70
CA CYS A 76 8.49 -0.08 -34.70
C CYS A 76 7.24 0.54 -34.07
N VAL A 77 6.10 0.42 -34.76
CA VAL A 77 4.82 0.90 -34.23
C VAL A 77 4.46 0.26 -32.89
N TRP A 78 4.84 -1.01 -32.69
CA TRP A 78 4.65 -1.73 -31.44
C TRP A 78 5.53 -1.20 -30.31
N ASP A 79 6.76 -0.78 -30.62
CA ASP A 79 7.66 -0.20 -29.62
C ASP A 79 7.14 1.16 -29.14
N LEU A 80 6.63 1.97 -30.06
CA LEU A 80 5.99 3.26 -29.74
C LEU A 80 4.72 3.05 -28.90
N TYR A 81 3.86 2.11 -29.31
CA TYR A 81 2.67 1.75 -28.55
C TYR A 81 3.01 1.26 -27.14
N ASP A 82 4.03 0.40 -27.01
CA ASP A 82 4.47 -0.10 -25.71
C ASP A 82 5.04 1.03 -24.83
N GLU A 83 5.72 2.02 -25.42
CA GLU A 83 6.19 3.20 -24.70
C GLU A 83 5.04 4.06 -24.19
N ASP A 84 4.06 4.36 -25.05
CA ASP A 84 2.84 5.09 -24.69
C ASP A 84 2.04 4.34 -23.62
N MET A 85 1.93 3.03 -23.76
CA MET A 85 1.27 2.15 -22.77
C MET A 85 2.00 2.16 -21.43
N ARG A 86 3.33 2.08 -21.43
CA ARG A 86 4.13 2.15 -20.19
C ARG A 86 3.91 3.49 -19.49
N GLU A 87 3.88 4.59 -20.23
CA GLU A 87 3.65 5.91 -19.65
C GLU A 87 2.23 6.06 -19.09
N TYR A 88 1.22 5.61 -19.83
CA TYR A 88 -0.16 5.53 -19.34
C TYR A 88 -0.26 4.71 -18.04
N GLN A 89 0.36 3.52 -18.01
CA GLN A 89 0.32 2.64 -16.84
C GLN A 89 0.99 3.26 -15.60
N LYS A 90 2.10 3.99 -15.77
CA LYS A 90 2.75 4.73 -14.67
C LYS A 90 1.81 5.78 -14.09
N GLN A 91 1.19 6.59 -14.94
CA GLN A 91 0.27 7.65 -14.49
C GLN A 91 -0.99 7.05 -13.85
N ALA A 92 -1.55 5.99 -14.45
CA ALA A 92 -2.68 5.25 -13.88
C ALA A 92 -2.35 4.63 -12.51
N ALA A 93 -1.10 4.16 -12.32
CA ALA A 93 -0.64 3.64 -11.03
C ALA A 93 -0.62 4.71 -9.94
N VAL A 94 -0.08 5.90 -10.23
CA VAL A 94 -0.06 7.03 -9.28
C VAL A 94 -1.48 7.41 -8.85
N ILE A 95 -2.42 7.46 -9.81
CA ILE A 95 -3.81 7.78 -9.53
C ILE A 95 -4.46 6.68 -8.69
N ARG A 96 -4.24 5.41 -9.03
CA ARG A 96 -4.75 4.27 -8.28
C ARG A 96 -4.27 4.30 -6.82
N ASP A 97 -2.99 4.54 -6.59
CA ASP A 97 -2.42 4.63 -5.25
C ASP A 97 -3.06 5.81 -4.47
N ALA A 98 -3.38 6.91 -5.15
CA ALA A 98 -4.13 8.02 -4.56
C ALA A 98 -5.58 7.63 -4.18
N PHE A 99 -6.27 6.80 -4.97
CA PHE A 99 -7.58 6.25 -4.60
C PHE A 99 -7.49 5.31 -3.39
N GLU A 100 -6.46 4.46 -3.34
CA GLU A 100 -6.22 3.52 -2.24
C GLU A 100 -5.92 4.25 -0.91
N THR A 101 -5.05 5.26 -0.93
CA THR A 101 -4.75 6.07 0.27
C THR A 101 -5.98 6.77 0.84
N LEU A 102 -6.95 7.10 -0.01
CA LEU A 102 -8.21 7.72 0.37
C LEU A 102 -9.32 6.70 0.66
N ASN A 103 -9.05 5.40 0.56
CA ASN A 103 -10.02 4.31 0.68
C ASN A 103 -11.25 4.50 -0.23
N LYS A 104 -11.06 5.10 -1.41
CA LYS A 104 -12.09 5.24 -2.43
C LYS A 104 -12.00 4.08 -3.43
N PRO A 105 -13.13 3.60 -4.00
CA PRO A 105 -13.08 2.55 -5.00
C PRO A 105 -12.35 3.01 -6.27
N VAL A 106 -11.41 2.19 -6.75
CA VAL A 106 -10.61 2.48 -7.94
C VAL A 106 -11.50 2.40 -9.20
N PRO A 107 -11.49 3.41 -10.08
CA PRO A 107 -12.21 3.38 -11.35
C PRO A 107 -11.80 2.19 -12.24
N ALA A 108 -12.78 1.59 -12.94
CA ALA A 108 -12.57 0.39 -13.75
C ALA A 108 -11.52 0.56 -14.86
N CYS A 109 -11.39 1.76 -15.43
CA CYS A 109 -10.48 2.06 -16.54
C CYS A 109 -8.99 2.11 -16.16
N ILE A 110 -8.66 2.29 -14.88
CA ILE A 110 -7.27 2.27 -14.37
C ILE A 110 -6.98 1.03 -13.53
N ARG A 111 -7.97 0.16 -13.37
CA ARG A 111 -7.79 -1.10 -12.67
C ARG A 111 -6.81 -1.95 -13.48
N PRO A 112 -5.72 -2.45 -12.88
CA PRO A 112 -4.83 -3.35 -13.59
C PRO A 112 -5.64 -4.55 -14.05
N GLU A 113 -5.51 -4.89 -15.33
CA GLU A 113 -6.02 -6.14 -15.87
C GLU A 113 -5.31 -7.24 -15.11
N SER A 114 -6.02 -7.88 -14.18
CA SER A 114 -5.34 -8.73 -13.22
C SER A 114 -4.75 -9.90 -13.98
N LEU A 115 -3.50 -10.27 -13.67
CA LEU A 115 -2.85 -11.41 -14.31
C LEU A 115 -3.71 -12.69 -14.20
N ARG A 116 -4.52 -12.80 -13.13
CA ARG A 116 -5.46 -13.92 -12.95
C ARG A 116 -6.66 -13.89 -13.91
N ASP A 117 -7.05 -12.70 -14.37
CA ASP A 117 -8.11 -12.50 -15.36
C ASP A 117 -7.57 -12.60 -16.79
N ALA A 118 -6.26 -12.34 -16.98
CA ALA A 118 -5.55 -12.49 -18.24
C ALA A 118 -5.01 -13.91 -18.50
N VAL A 119 -4.94 -14.77 -17.47
CA VAL A 119 -4.57 -16.18 -17.63
C VAL A 119 -5.80 -16.93 -18.16
N ASP A 120 -5.68 -17.44 -19.38
CA ASP A 120 -6.68 -18.28 -20.03
C ASP A 120 -7.13 -19.44 -19.11
N PRO A 121 -8.41 -19.84 -19.09
CA PRO A 121 -8.91 -20.94 -18.27
C PRO A 121 -8.09 -22.24 -18.38
N THR A 122 -7.52 -22.51 -19.56
CA THR A 122 -6.60 -23.64 -19.79
C THR A 122 -5.28 -23.45 -19.04
N MET A 123 -4.65 -22.29 -19.14
CA MET A 123 -3.41 -21.97 -18.41
C MET A 123 -3.63 -21.99 -16.89
N ARG A 124 -4.81 -21.57 -16.43
CA ARG A 124 -5.18 -21.64 -15.01
C ARG A 124 -5.29 -23.08 -14.52
N ALA A 125 -5.92 -23.96 -15.30
CA ALA A 125 -6.01 -25.38 -14.97
C ALA A 125 -4.61 -26.02 -14.87
N PHE A 126 -3.70 -25.70 -15.79
CA PHE A 126 -2.32 -26.19 -15.72
C PHE A 126 -1.61 -25.76 -14.45
N LEU A 127 -1.65 -24.47 -14.10
CA LEU A 127 -1.00 -23.94 -12.89
C LEU A 127 -1.60 -24.51 -11.59
N ASP A 128 -2.88 -24.84 -11.58
CA ASP A 128 -3.54 -25.46 -10.44
C ASP A 128 -3.13 -26.94 -10.30
N MET A 129 -3.02 -27.67 -11.42
CA MET A 129 -2.48 -29.04 -11.43
C MET A 129 -1.01 -29.10 -11.00
N GLU A 130 -0.18 -28.14 -11.44
CA GLU A 130 1.23 -28.04 -11.01
C GLU A 130 1.34 -27.85 -9.50
N ARG A 131 0.54 -26.95 -8.92
CA ARG A 131 0.48 -26.75 -7.46
C ARG A 131 0.02 -28.01 -6.73
N GLU A 132 -0.96 -28.73 -7.26
CA GLU A 132 -1.45 -29.97 -6.65
C GLU A 132 -0.39 -31.08 -6.70
N MET A 133 0.29 -31.26 -7.84
CA MET A 133 1.35 -32.26 -7.99
C MET A 133 2.52 -31.98 -7.04
N ALA A 134 2.93 -30.72 -6.91
CA ALA A 134 3.99 -30.33 -5.98
C ALA A 134 3.65 -30.67 -4.52
N MET A 135 2.39 -30.46 -4.10
CA MET A 135 1.95 -30.84 -2.75
C MET A 135 1.98 -32.35 -2.53
N ARG A 136 1.59 -33.15 -3.53
CA ARG A 136 1.61 -34.62 -3.44
C ARG A 136 3.03 -35.17 -3.32
N ILE A 137 3.97 -34.65 -4.12
CA ILE A 137 5.39 -35.01 -4.03
C ILE A 137 5.95 -34.68 -2.65
N GLN A 138 5.61 -33.51 -2.09
CA GLN A 138 6.05 -33.13 -0.75
C GLN A 138 5.50 -34.07 0.34
N GLN A 139 4.21 -34.42 0.26
CA GLN A 139 3.59 -35.35 1.22
C GLN A 139 4.20 -36.75 1.16
N GLU A 140 4.60 -37.21 -0.03
CA GLU A 140 5.29 -38.48 -0.20
C GLU A 140 6.70 -38.44 0.39
N ALA A 141 7.42 -37.32 0.22
CA ALA A 141 8.73 -37.11 0.84
C ALA A 141 8.65 -37.09 2.38
N ASP A 142 7.66 -36.39 2.95
CA ASP A 142 7.50 -36.27 4.41
C ASP A 142 7.12 -37.63 5.04
N LYS A 143 6.23 -38.39 4.39
CA LYS A 143 5.89 -39.76 4.82
C LYS A 143 7.10 -40.70 4.76
N HIS A 144 7.96 -40.52 3.75
CA HIS A 144 9.16 -41.33 3.61
C HIS A 144 10.18 -41.04 4.73
N SER A 145 10.34 -39.77 5.14
CA SER A 145 11.20 -39.43 6.28
C SER A 145 10.69 -40.02 7.60
N ASP A 146 9.38 -39.95 7.87
CA ASP A 146 8.77 -40.45 9.13
C ASP A 146 8.92 -41.97 9.25
N SER A 147 8.77 -42.71 8.13
CA SER A 147 8.96 -44.17 8.11
C SER A 147 10.39 -44.64 8.39
N SER A 148 11.38 -43.75 8.25
CA SER A 148 12.80 -44.07 8.49
C SER A 148 13.22 -43.88 9.96
N GLU A 149 12.42 -43.17 10.76
CA GLU A 149 12.72 -42.90 12.17
C GLU A 149 12.17 -44.00 13.11
N ASP A 150 11.15 -44.74 12.70
CA ASP A 150 10.57 -45.86 13.48
C ASP A 150 11.38 -47.19 13.39
N SER A 151 12.47 -47.21 12.62
CA SER A 151 13.26 -48.43 12.36
C SER A 151 14.59 -48.52 13.13
N ASN A 152 14.83 -47.68 14.15
CA ASN A 152 16.06 -47.71 14.96
C ASN A 152 15.82 -47.83 16.47
#